data_AF-A0A4Q5NHP7-F1
#
_entry.id   AF-A0A4Q5NHP7-F1
#
_cell.length_a   1.000
_cell.length_b   1.000
_cell.length_c   1.000
_cell.angle_alpha   90.00
_cell.angle_beta   90.00
_cell.angle_gamma   90.00
#
_symmetry.space_group_name_H-M   'P 1'
#
loop_
_entity.id
_entity.type
_entity.pdbx_description
1 polymer ?
#
loop_
_entity_poly.entity_id
_entity_poly.type
_entity_poly.pdbx_seq_one_letter_code
_entity_poly.pdbx_strand_id
1 'polypeptide(L)'
;MVPRFSLPQWFDFKHPSKEALAELSILDGRLVEVEQALERLLPALGHLTPVGKSGGDKFDALLVRSLYCFAVVTYIRCFNSGKRLTLKISEIKGLTQNQLIFHERLRGIRNQHLAHAVSEEEAAHIYVIADAGTKCPIGFRVQNGVLASDGERDVKRMIALVKKVRKHVHMRSFQFGDEIAKAVFGPKAKWKKLSNWPP
;
A
#
# COMPACT_ATOMS: atom_id res chain seq x y z
N MET A 1 9.30 8.27 52.61
CA MET A 1 9.31 7.02 51.81
C MET A 1 8.79 7.37 50.41
N VAL A 2 9.63 7.29 49.39
CA VAL A 2 9.19 7.47 47.99
C VAL A 2 8.54 6.16 47.56
N PRO A 3 7.32 6.17 46.98
CA PRO A 3 6.72 4.96 46.43
C PRO A 3 7.64 4.41 45.34
N ARG A 4 8.11 3.17 45.48
CA ARG A 4 8.74 2.47 44.36
C ARG A 4 7.65 2.20 43.33
N PHE A 5 7.58 2.99 42.27
CA PHE A 5 6.82 2.64 41.08
C PHE A 5 7.47 1.39 40.48
N SER A 6 6.82 0.24 40.63
CA SER A 6 7.20 -0.97 39.91
C SER A 6 6.84 -0.78 38.44
N LEU A 7 7.82 -0.92 37.56
CA LEU A 7 7.57 -0.94 36.12
C LEU A 7 6.62 -2.10 35.75
N PRO A 8 5.74 -1.90 34.76
CA PRO A 8 4.90 -2.98 34.26
C PRO A 8 5.76 -4.13 33.74
N GLN A 9 5.39 -5.36 34.13
CA GLN A 9 6.01 -6.58 33.64
C GLN A 9 5.22 -7.15 32.47
N TRP A 10 5.95 -7.62 31.46
CA TRP A 10 5.38 -8.22 30.26
C TRP A 10 5.35 -9.73 30.45
N PHE A 11 4.19 -10.33 30.28
CA PHE A 11 4.04 -11.78 30.32
C PHE A 11 3.33 -12.26 29.07
N ASP A 12 3.73 -13.45 28.62
CA ASP A 12 3.06 -14.09 27.51
C ASP A 12 1.77 -14.77 28.00
N PHE A 13 0.77 -14.86 27.12
CA PHE A 13 -0.48 -15.56 27.42
C PHE A 13 -0.95 -16.41 26.24
N LYS A 14 -1.77 -17.43 26.55
CA LYS A 14 -2.36 -18.33 25.56
C LYS A 14 -3.83 -17.98 25.36
N HIS A 15 -4.23 -17.77 24.11
CA HIS A 15 -5.62 -17.59 23.72
C HIS A 15 -5.79 -18.03 22.26
N PRO A 16 -6.86 -18.76 21.89
CA PRO A 16 -7.06 -19.26 20.53
C PRO A 16 -7.05 -18.14 19.47
N SER A 17 -7.64 -16.98 19.79
CA SER A 17 -7.67 -15.81 18.89
C SER A 17 -6.40 -14.95 18.85
N LYS A 18 -5.36 -15.26 19.65
CA LYS A 18 -4.16 -14.41 19.78
C LYS A 18 -3.38 -14.32 18.48
N GLU A 19 -3.16 -15.46 17.82
CA GLU A 19 -2.39 -15.53 16.57
C GLU A 19 -3.10 -14.75 15.46
N ALA A 20 -4.41 -14.97 15.29
CA ALA A 20 -5.22 -14.23 14.33
C ALA A 20 -5.18 -12.71 14.56
N LEU A 21 -5.23 -12.25 15.82
CA LEU A 21 -5.12 -10.82 16.14
C LEU A 21 -3.73 -10.26 15.83
N ALA A 22 -2.67 -11.01 16.09
CA ALA A 22 -1.31 -10.61 15.75
C ALA A 22 -1.14 -10.47 14.24
N GLU A 23 -1.65 -11.43 13.46
CA GLU A 23 -1.62 -11.38 12.00
C GLU A 23 -2.42 -10.20 11.44
N LEU A 24 -3.60 -9.91 11.98
CA LEU A 24 -4.39 -8.74 11.59
C LEU A 24 -3.70 -7.42 11.95
N SER A 25 -3.01 -7.36 13.08
CA SER A 25 -2.20 -6.20 13.47
C SER A 25 -1.05 -5.95 12.49
N ILE A 26 -0.38 -7.02 12.04
CA ILE A 26 0.65 -6.93 10.99
C ILE A 26 0.04 -6.42 9.68
N LEU A 27 -1.13 -6.95 9.28
CA LEU A 27 -1.81 -6.51 8.06
C LEU A 27 -2.22 -5.02 8.11
N ASP A 28 -2.75 -4.54 9.24
CA ASP A 28 -3.10 -3.13 9.40
C ASP A 28 -1.85 -2.24 9.32
N GLY A 29 -0.75 -2.63 9.97
CA GLY A 29 0.54 -1.92 9.86
C GLY A 29 1.03 -1.82 8.42
N ARG A 30 0.94 -2.90 7.64
CA ARG A 30 1.30 -2.89 6.20
C ARG A 30 0.39 -1.98 5.38
N LEU A 31 -0.91 -1.99 5.64
CA LEU A 31 -1.83 -1.13 4.92
C LEU A 31 -1.66 0.36 5.30
N VAL A 32 -1.25 0.67 6.53
CA VAL A 32 -0.82 2.02 6.94
C VAL A 32 0.39 2.47 6.13
N GLU A 33 1.42 1.63 6.02
CA GLU A 33 2.61 1.93 5.22
C GLU A 33 2.25 2.19 3.74
N VAL A 34 1.35 1.38 3.17
CA VAL A 34 0.84 1.59 1.80
C VAL A 34 0.13 2.93 1.66
N GLU A 35 -0.78 3.26 2.58
CA GLU A 35 -1.51 4.54 2.55
C GLU A 35 -0.55 5.73 2.63
N GLN A 36 0.41 5.70 3.56
CA GLN A 36 1.42 6.75 3.70
C GLN A 36 2.30 6.87 2.45
N ALA A 37 2.67 5.77 1.82
CA ALA A 37 3.44 5.80 0.58
C ALA A 37 2.67 6.47 -0.56
N LEU A 38 1.37 6.14 -0.71
CA LEU A 38 0.51 6.74 -1.74
C LEU A 38 0.21 8.21 -1.46
N GLU A 39 -0.01 8.59 -0.20
CA GLU A 39 -0.21 9.99 0.19
C GLU A 39 1.03 10.85 -0.05
N ARG A 40 2.23 10.32 0.22
CA ARG A 40 3.50 10.98 -0.12
C ARG A 40 3.74 11.09 -1.63
N LEU A 41 3.16 10.19 -2.41
CA LEU A 41 3.30 10.16 -3.86
C LEU A 41 2.41 11.20 -4.55
N LEU A 42 1.24 11.53 -4.00
CA LEU A 42 0.31 12.49 -4.61
C LEU A 42 0.93 13.87 -4.93
N PRO A 43 1.66 14.54 -4.01
CA PRO A 43 2.34 15.80 -4.34
C PRO A 43 3.42 15.63 -5.41
N ALA A 44 4.16 14.51 -5.37
CA ALA A 44 5.24 14.23 -6.31
C ALA A 44 4.74 14.02 -7.75
N LEU A 45 3.52 13.48 -7.93
CA LEU A 45 2.90 13.32 -9.24
C LEU A 45 2.59 14.65 -9.94
N GLY A 46 2.31 15.72 -9.20
CA GLY A 46 2.05 17.05 -9.76
C GLY A 46 3.30 17.71 -10.35
N HIS A 47 4.49 17.25 -9.95
CA HIS A 47 5.78 17.75 -10.42
C HIS A 47 6.38 16.93 -11.57
N LEU A 48 5.83 15.74 -11.85
CA LEU A 48 6.13 14.96 -13.04
C LEU A 48 5.47 15.60 -14.27
N THR A 49 5.97 16.75 -14.67
CA THR A 49 5.69 17.31 -15.99
C THR A 49 6.25 16.36 -17.06
N PRO A 50 5.60 16.26 -18.24
CA PRO A 50 6.18 15.54 -19.37
C PRO A 50 7.45 16.28 -19.81
N VAL A 51 8.56 15.85 -19.22
CA VAL A 51 9.96 16.13 -19.49
C VAL A 51 10.26 17.40 -20.28
N GLY A 52 10.76 18.40 -19.57
CA GLY A 52 11.31 19.59 -20.20
C GLY A 52 12.03 20.51 -19.23
N LYS A 53 12.99 20.02 -18.44
CA LYS A 53 14.15 20.80 -17.96
C LYS A 53 15.19 19.93 -17.24
N SER A 54 16.27 19.64 -17.96
CA SER A 54 17.65 19.54 -17.47
C SER A 54 17.91 18.99 -16.06
N GLY A 55 18.36 17.74 -15.99
CA GLY A 55 19.34 17.28 -14.99
C GLY A 55 18.88 17.01 -13.55
N GLY A 56 17.75 17.57 -13.10
CA GLY A 56 17.22 17.38 -11.74
C GLY A 56 16.14 16.28 -11.60
N ASP A 57 15.43 15.96 -12.69
CA ASP A 57 14.16 15.20 -12.67
C ASP A 57 14.29 13.68 -12.44
N LYS A 58 15.50 13.12 -12.45
CA LYS A 58 15.69 11.65 -12.32
C LYS A 58 15.40 11.13 -10.92
N PHE A 59 15.63 11.95 -9.89
CA PHE A 59 15.40 11.55 -8.51
C PHE A 59 13.90 11.44 -8.19
N ASP A 60 13.09 12.39 -8.69
CA ASP A 60 11.64 12.40 -8.50
C ASP A 60 10.96 11.21 -9.21
N ALA A 61 11.38 10.92 -10.44
CA ALA A 61 10.87 9.76 -11.17
C ALA A 61 11.23 8.42 -10.47
N LEU A 62 12.46 8.29 -9.95
CA LEU A 62 12.88 7.11 -9.20
C LEU A 62 12.11 6.96 -7.89
N LEU A 63 11.92 8.05 -7.15
CA LEU A 63 11.19 8.06 -5.88
C LEU A 63 9.73 7.70 -6.08
N VAL A 64 9.05 8.33 -7.07
CA VAL A 64 7.66 8.01 -7.42
C VAL A 64 7.53 6.54 -7.78
N ARG A 65 8.41 6.02 -8.64
CA ARG A 65 8.41 4.59 -9.00
C ARG A 65 8.62 3.69 -7.79
N SER A 66 9.55 4.04 -6.91
CA SER A 66 9.87 3.24 -5.72
C SER A 66 8.70 3.20 -4.74
N LEU A 67 8.06 4.34 -4.49
CA LEU A 67 6.89 4.44 -3.61
C LEU A 67 5.68 3.71 -4.19
N TYR A 68 5.41 3.86 -5.49
CA TYR A 68 4.31 3.15 -6.14
C TYR A 68 4.54 1.64 -6.15
N CYS A 69 5.73 1.18 -6.55
CA CYS A 69 6.07 -0.25 -6.52
C CYS A 69 5.96 -0.82 -5.11
N PHE A 70 6.51 -0.13 -4.11
CA PHE A 70 6.36 -0.50 -2.70
C PHE A 70 4.89 -0.62 -2.30
N ALA A 71 4.05 0.36 -2.64
CA ALA A 71 2.63 0.36 -2.32
C ALA A 71 1.89 -0.81 -2.98
N VAL A 72 2.10 -1.05 -4.27
CA VAL A 72 1.46 -2.13 -5.04
C VAL A 72 1.87 -3.50 -4.51
N VAL A 73 3.17 -3.73 -4.34
CA VAL A 73 3.68 -5.02 -3.84
C VAL A 73 3.17 -5.27 -2.42
N THR A 74 3.26 -4.29 -1.53
CA THR A 74 2.83 -4.45 -0.14
C THR A 74 1.32 -4.65 -0.03
N TYR A 75 0.54 -3.91 -0.81
CA TYR A 75 -0.92 -4.10 -0.89
C TYR A 75 -1.28 -5.51 -1.35
N ILE A 76 -0.74 -5.98 -2.49
CA ILE A 76 -1.09 -7.29 -3.04
C ILE A 76 -0.62 -8.44 -2.15
N ARG A 77 0.50 -8.27 -1.42
CA ARG A 77 0.96 -9.27 -0.44
C ARG A 77 -0.04 -9.52 0.70
N CYS A 78 -0.95 -8.59 0.98
CA CYS A 78 -2.03 -8.82 1.96
C CYS A 78 -3.05 -9.86 1.48
N PHE A 79 -3.08 -10.17 0.18
CA PHE A 79 -4.03 -11.06 -0.47
C PHE A 79 -3.39 -12.32 -1.07
N ASN A 80 -2.06 -12.44 -1.05
CA ASN A 80 -1.39 -13.63 -1.56
C ASN A 80 -1.46 -14.76 -0.53
N SER A 81 -1.76 -15.97 -1.02
CA SER A 81 -1.72 -17.19 -0.22
C SER A 81 -0.28 -17.53 0.20
N GLY A 82 -0.09 -17.81 1.48
CA GLY A 82 1.18 -18.18 2.10
C GLY A 82 0.98 -18.64 3.54
N LYS A 83 2.03 -18.69 4.36
CA LYS A 83 1.96 -19.16 5.76
C LYS A 83 1.15 -18.26 6.73
N ARG A 84 0.62 -17.12 6.28
CA ARG A 84 -0.02 -16.09 7.12
C ARG A 84 -1.50 -15.95 6.79
N LEU A 85 -2.29 -15.41 7.72
CA LEU A 85 -3.68 -14.98 7.46
C LEU A 85 -3.74 -14.19 6.15
N THR A 86 -4.49 -14.73 5.19
CA THR A 86 -4.64 -14.14 3.87
C THR A 86 -5.99 -13.46 3.78
N LEU A 87 -6.04 -12.21 3.33
CA LEU A 87 -7.31 -11.55 3.02
C LEU A 87 -7.86 -12.11 1.72
N LYS A 88 -9.15 -12.42 1.71
CA LYS A 88 -9.89 -12.63 0.45
C LYS A 88 -10.59 -11.34 0.09
N ILE A 89 -10.33 -10.82 -1.11
CA ILE A 89 -10.96 -9.58 -1.58
C ILE A 89 -12.50 -9.67 -1.57
N SER A 90 -13.04 -10.88 -1.79
CA SER A 90 -14.47 -11.18 -1.75
C SER A 90 -15.09 -11.11 -0.36
N GLU A 91 -14.31 -11.20 0.72
CA GLU A 91 -14.81 -11.07 2.10
C GLU A 91 -15.01 -9.59 2.51
N ILE A 92 -14.53 -8.65 1.70
CA ILE A 92 -14.56 -7.22 2.00
C ILE A 92 -15.88 -6.62 1.50
N LYS A 93 -16.81 -6.42 2.44
CA LYS A 93 -18.14 -5.86 2.15
C LYS A 93 -18.05 -4.42 1.64
N GLY A 94 -18.91 -4.08 0.65
CA GLY A 94 -19.06 -2.71 0.14
C GLY A 94 -18.02 -2.29 -0.89
N LEU A 95 -17.26 -3.23 -1.46
CA LEU A 95 -16.47 -2.98 -2.67
C LEU A 95 -17.38 -2.92 -3.90
N THR A 96 -17.13 -1.95 -4.78
CA THR A 96 -17.84 -1.87 -6.07
C THR A 96 -17.15 -2.76 -7.10
N GLN A 97 -17.84 -3.09 -8.20
CA GLN A 97 -17.25 -3.88 -9.29
C GLN A 97 -15.97 -3.21 -9.85
N ASN A 98 -15.98 -1.89 -10.00
CA ASN A 98 -14.80 -1.13 -10.44
C ASN A 98 -13.62 -1.27 -9.47
N GLN A 99 -13.86 -1.41 -8.17
CA GLN A 99 -12.81 -1.62 -7.18
C GLN A 99 -12.24 -3.04 -7.23
N LEU A 100 -13.07 -4.04 -7.53
CA LEU A 100 -12.63 -5.41 -7.75
C LEU A 100 -11.77 -5.52 -9.02
N ILE A 101 -12.22 -4.91 -10.12
CA ILE A 101 -11.45 -4.82 -11.36
C ILE A 101 -10.11 -4.12 -11.11
N PHE A 102 -10.13 -3.01 -10.35
CA PHE A 102 -8.90 -2.29 -10.02
C PHE A 102 -7.95 -3.11 -9.13
N HIS A 103 -8.48 -3.88 -8.17
CA HIS A 103 -7.67 -4.83 -7.39
C HIS A 103 -6.96 -5.85 -8.28
N GLU A 104 -7.66 -6.45 -9.24
CA GLU A 104 -7.06 -7.42 -10.17
C GLU A 104 -6.05 -6.76 -11.11
N ARG A 105 -6.28 -5.51 -11.55
CA ARG A 105 -5.28 -4.71 -12.27
C ARG A 105 -4.00 -4.53 -11.45
N LEU A 106 -4.10 -4.13 -10.18
CA LEU A 106 -2.95 -3.98 -9.29
C LEU A 106 -2.20 -5.31 -9.08
N ARG A 107 -2.94 -6.43 -9.03
CA ARG A 107 -2.34 -7.78 -8.98
C ARG A 107 -1.56 -8.06 -10.26
N GLY A 108 -2.11 -7.70 -11.43
CA GLY A 108 -1.44 -7.77 -12.73
C GLY A 108 -0.13 -6.98 -12.75
N ILE A 109 -0.18 -5.70 -12.32
CA ILE A 109 1.01 -4.83 -12.23
C ILE A 109 2.08 -5.46 -11.34
N ARG A 110 1.71 -5.95 -10.15
CA ARG A 110 2.64 -6.66 -9.27
C ARG A 110 3.27 -7.87 -9.97
N ASN A 111 2.46 -8.67 -10.67
CA ASN A 111 2.93 -9.86 -11.36
C ASN A 111 3.90 -9.51 -12.48
N GLN A 112 3.61 -8.46 -13.27
CA GLN A 112 4.53 -7.95 -14.31
C GLN A 112 5.89 -7.57 -13.71
N HIS A 113 5.90 -6.89 -12.55
CA HIS A 113 7.13 -6.54 -11.85
C HIS A 113 7.93 -7.73 -11.29
N LEU A 114 7.32 -8.91 -11.13
CA LEU A 114 7.96 -10.09 -10.52
C LEU A 114 8.22 -11.24 -11.49
N ALA A 115 7.46 -11.34 -12.59
CA ALA A 115 7.54 -12.44 -13.55
C ALA A 115 7.52 -11.88 -14.99
N HIS A 116 8.72 -11.81 -15.57
CA HIS A 116 9.04 -11.51 -16.98
C HIS A 116 8.14 -10.46 -17.67
N ALA A 117 8.50 -9.19 -17.50
CA ALA A 117 7.87 -8.07 -18.15
C ALA A 117 8.16 -8.04 -19.66
N VAL A 118 7.14 -8.33 -20.46
CA VAL A 118 6.98 -7.73 -21.79
C VAL A 118 5.60 -7.08 -21.76
N SER A 119 5.52 -5.83 -21.29
CA SER A 119 4.32 -5.01 -21.41
C SER A 119 4.66 -3.72 -22.13
N GLU A 120 3.68 -3.12 -22.82
CA GLU A 120 3.87 -1.84 -23.52
C GLU A 120 4.27 -0.70 -22.57
N GLU A 121 4.01 -0.85 -21.27
CA GLU A 121 4.41 0.12 -20.24
C GLU A 121 5.91 0.06 -19.88
N GLU A 122 6.61 -1.00 -20.29
CA GLU A 122 8.08 -1.14 -20.21
C GLU A 122 8.72 -1.11 -21.61
N ALA A 123 8.26 -0.20 -22.47
CA ALA A 123 8.76 -0.02 -23.83
C ALA A 123 9.67 1.20 -23.99
N ALA A 124 10.71 1.08 -24.83
CA ALA A 124 11.46 2.24 -25.29
C ALA A 124 10.69 2.92 -26.45
N HIS A 125 10.20 4.13 -26.21
CA HIS A 125 9.63 4.97 -27.26
C HIS A 125 10.73 5.81 -27.90
N ILE A 126 10.87 5.68 -29.22
CA ILE A 126 11.82 6.46 -30.01
C ILE A 126 11.03 7.54 -30.75
N TYR A 127 11.33 8.80 -30.44
CA TYR A 127 10.73 9.96 -31.07
C TYR A 127 11.72 10.61 -32.03
N VAL A 128 11.19 11.13 -33.14
CA VAL A 128 11.95 12.02 -34.03
C VAL A 128 11.77 13.45 -33.52
N ILE A 129 12.87 14.13 -33.24
CA ILE A 129 12.85 15.56 -32.94
C ILE A 129 12.87 16.29 -34.28
N ALA A 130 11.90 17.17 -34.50
CA ALA A 130 11.86 18.05 -35.65
C ALA A 130 12.06 19.51 -35.23
N ASP A 131 12.71 20.29 -36.09
CA ASP A 131 12.74 21.75 -35.94
C ASP A 131 11.32 22.31 -36.04
N ALA A 132 10.92 23.12 -35.05
CA ALA A 132 9.57 23.65 -34.92
C ALA A 132 9.16 24.54 -36.10
N GLY A 133 10.12 25.19 -36.78
CA GLY A 133 9.85 26.04 -37.94
C GLY A 133 9.74 25.28 -39.26
N THR A 134 10.65 24.33 -39.50
CA THR A 134 10.78 23.65 -40.81
C THR A 134 10.20 22.25 -40.85
N LYS A 135 9.88 21.66 -39.69
CA LYS A 135 9.55 20.23 -39.51
C LYS A 135 10.62 19.26 -40.04
N CYS A 136 11.84 19.74 -40.32
CA CYS A 136 12.95 18.87 -40.68
C CYS A 136 13.41 18.06 -39.46
N PRO A 137 13.67 16.75 -39.61
CA PRO A 137 14.17 15.93 -38.52
C PRO A 137 15.59 16.36 -38.15
N ILE A 138 15.80 16.75 -36.89
CA ILE A 138 17.09 17.23 -36.35
C ILE A 138 17.72 16.25 -35.37
N GLY A 139 17.02 15.18 -34.99
CA GLY A 139 17.59 14.13 -34.16
C GLY A 139 16.57 13.10 -33.68
N PHE A 140 17.03 12.18 -32.83
CA PHE A 140 16.19 11.21 -32.15
C PHE A 140 16.19 11.44 -30.64
N ARG A 141 15.07 11.14 -30.01
CA ARG A 141 14.94 11.07 -28.56
C ARG A 141 14.43 9.70 -28.16
N VAL A 142 15.20 9.01 -27.34
CA VAL A 142 14.76 7.75 -26.71
C VAL A 142 14.17 8.08 -25.35
N GLN A 143 12.94 7.64 -25.12
CA GLN A 143 12.26 7.68 -23.84
C GLN A 143 11.97 6.25 -23.41
N ASN A 144 12.60 5.80 -22.34
CA ASN A 144 12.26 4.52 -21.74
C ASN A 144 10.97 4.70 -20.94
N GLY A 145 9.87 4.12 -21.44
CA GLY A 145 8.74 3.75 -20.62
C GLY A 145 9.23 2.74 -19.60
N VAL A 146 9.19 3.12 -18.34
CA VAL A 146 9.25 2.20 -17.22
C VAL A 146 7.89 2.37 -16.58
N LEU A 147 7.27 1.30 -16.07
CA LEU A 147 5.99 1.34 -15.38
C LEU A 147 6.08 2.33 -14.20
N ALA A 148 5.80 3.59 -14.49
CA ALA A 148 6.17 4.75 -13.70
C ALA A 148 4.91 5.29 -13.07
N SER A 149 4.37 4.50 -12.12
CA SER A 149 3.15 4.79 -11.39
C SER A 149 1.89 4.95 -12.26
N ASP A 150 0.73 4.70 -11.66
CA ASP A 150 -0.49 5.23 -12.27
C ASP A 150 -0.56 6.75 -12.05
N GLY A 151 -1.33 7.45 -12.89
CA GLY A 151 -1.61 8.87 -12.68
C GLY A 151 -2.38 9.16 -11.39
N GLU A 152 -2.47 10.44 -11.02
CA GLU A 152 -3.05 10.93 -9.76
C GLU A 152 -4.44 10.33 -9.46
N ARG A 153 -5.28 10.19 -10.49
CA ARG A 153 -6.62 9.59 -10.39
C ARG A 153 -6.58 8.17 -9.83
N ASP A 154 -5.68 7.36 -10.33
CA ASP A 154 -5.59 5.94 -9.98
C ASP A 154 -4.89 5.75 -8.63
N VAL A 155 -3.94 6.63 -8.27
CA VAL A 155 -3.40 6.69 -6.90
C VAL A 155 -4.48 7.04 -5.89
N LYS A 156 -5.35 8.03 -6.18
CA LYS A 156 -6.52 8.34 -5.35
C LYS A 156 -7.48 7.14 -5.24
N ARG A 157 -7.72 6.41 -6.34
CA ARG A 157 -8.53 5.18 -6.32
C ARG A 157 -7.89 4.10 -5.44
N MET A 158 -6.57 3.94 -5.48
CA MET A 158 -5.83 3.00 -4.64
C MET A 158 -5.94 3.37 -3.16
N ILE A 159 -5.75 4.64 -2.81
CA ILE A 159 -5.96 5.12 -1.42
C ILE A 159 -7.37 4.78 -0.94
N ALA A 160 -8.40 5.07 -1.75
CA ALA A 160 -9.78 4.76 -1.40
C ALA A 160 -10.03 3.26 -1.22
N LEU A 161 -9.42 2.42 -2.05
CA LEU A 161 -9.47 0.97 -1.92
C LEU A 161 -8.77 0.49 -0.65
N VAL A 162 -7.54 0.94 -0.39
CA VAL A 162 -6.75 0.62 0.81
C VAL A 162 -7.52 1.00 2.07
N LYS A 163 -8.16 2.17 2.12
CA LYS A 163 -8.99 2.60 3.25
C LYS A 163 -10.16 1.64 3.52
N LYS A 164 -10.81 1.10 2.49
CA LYS A 164 -11.86 0.09 2.66
C LYS A 164 -11.31 -1.23 3.19
N VAL A 165 -10.15 -1.66 2.69
CA VAL A 165 -9.48 -2.88 3.16
C VAL A 165 -9.05 -2.73 4.63
N ARG A 166 -8.43 -1.60 4.99
CA ARG A 166 -8.07 -1.26 6.39
C ARG A 166 -9.27 -1.30 7.30
N LYS A 167 -10.39 -0.69 6.90
CA LYS A 167 -11.63 -0.73 7.67
C LYS A 167 -12.08 -2.17 7.95
N HIS A 168 -11.99 -3.07 6.96
CA HIS A 168 -12.30 -4.48 7.15
C HIS A 168 -11.35 -5.16 8.14
N VAL A 169 -10.03 -4.98 7.98
CA VAL A 169 -9.01 -5.52 8.91
C VAL A 169 -9.27 -5.02 10.33
N HIS A 170 -9.49 -3.72 10.50
CA HIS A 170 -9.71 -3.09 11.79
C HIS A 170 -10.98 -3.62 12.50
N MET A 171 -12.06 -3.85 11.75
CA MET A 171 -13.26 -4.49 12.31
C MET A 171 -12.98 -5.91 12.81
N ARG A 172 -12.22 -6.71 12.05
CA ARG A 172 -11.82 -8.07 12.48
C ARG A 172 -10.88 -8.03 13.68
N SER A 173 -9.93 -7.09 13.71
CA SER A 173 -9.04 -6.89 14.86
C SER A 173 -9.83 -6.57 16.12
N PHE A 174 -10.87 -5.72 16.04
CA PHE A 174 -11.71 -5.45 17.19
C PHE A 174 -12.53 -6.66 17.65
N GLN A 175 -12.98 -7.52 16.72
CA GLN A 175 -13.70 -8.73 17.08
C GLN A 175 -12.81 -9.67 17.91
N PHE A 176 -11.65 -10.06 17.38
CA PHE A 176 -10.71 -10.93 18.09
C PHE A 176 -10.11 -10.26 19.34
N GLY A 177 -9.85 -8.96 19.26
CA GLY A 177 -9.38 -8.19 20.40
C GLY A 177 -10.40 -8.14 21.53
N ASP A 178 -11.69 -7.95 21.24
CA ASP A 178 -12.75 -7.94 22.25
C ASP A 178 -12.94 -9.34 22.86
N GLU A 179 -12.78 -10.42 22.09
CA GLU A 179 -12.77 -11.79 22.61
C GLU A 179 -11.65 -11.98 23.64
N ILE A 180 -10.41 -11.62 23.29
CA ILE A 180 -9.26 -11.70 24.19
C ILE A 180 -9.46 -10.79 25.40
N ALA A 181 -9.90 -9.56 25.20
CA ALA A 181 -10.12 -8.60 26.27
C ALA A 181 -11.13 -9.15 27.28
N LYS A 182 -12.22 -9.76 26.81
CA LYS A 182 -13.22 -10.37 27.69
C LYS A 182 -12.69 -11.58 28.45
N ALA A 183 -11.89 -12.42 27.79
CA ALA A 183 -11.30 -13.59 28.41
C ALA A 183 -10.28 -13.22 29.51
N VAL A 184 -9.50 -12.16 29.30
CA VAL A 184 -8.41 -11.76 30.21
C VAL A 184 -8.86 -10.77 31.29
N PHE A 185 -9.71 -9.79 30.94
CA PHE A 185 -10.08 -8.67 31.82
C PHE A 185 -11.58 -8.66 32.20
N GLY A 186 -12.34 -9.66 31.76
CA GLY A 186 -13.75 -9.87 32.13
C GLY A 186 -14.78 -9.31 31.14
N PRO A 187 -16.08 -9.63 31.32
CA PRO A 187 -17.10 -9.53 30.27
C PRO A 187 -17.34 -8.13 29.67
N LYS A 188 -17.03 -7.08 30.42
CA LYS A 188 -17.21 -5.67 30.01
C LYS A 188 -15.97 -5.07 29.34
N ALA A 189 -14.85 -5.80 29.29
CA ALA A 189 -13.61 -5.33 28.71
C ALA A 189 -13.73 -5.14 27.19
N LYS A 190 -13.01 -4.14 26.68
CA LYS A 190 -13.01 -3.74 25.27
C LYS A 190 -11.60 -3.50 24.78
N TRP A 191 -11.22 -4.09 23.66
CA TRP A 191 -9.88 -4.00 23.09
C TRP A 191 -9.44 -2.56 22.88
N LYS A 192 -10.32 -1.73 22.29
CA LYS A 192 -10.04 -0.32 21.99
C LYS A 192 -9.62 0.50 23.21
N LYS A 193 -10.12 0.16 24.41
CA LYS A 193 -9.77 0.87 25.65
C LYS A 193 -8.44 0.42 26.23
N LEU A 194 -8.07 -0.84 25.99
CA LEU A 194 -6.88 -1.48 26.56
C LEU A 194 -5.65 -1.38 25.67
N SER A 195 -5.85 -1.22 24.36
CA SER A 195 -4.76 -1.16 23.35
C SER A 195 -4.09 0.21 23.25
N ASN A 196 -4.62 1.25 23.92
CA ASN A 196 -4.04 2.60 23.93
C ASN A 196 -3.16 2.87 25.16
N TRP A 197 -2.56 1.83 25.76
CA TRP A 197 -1.62 2.05 26.86
C TRP A 197 -0.42 2.87 26.36
N PRO A 198 -0.03 3.98 27.03
CA PRO A 198 1.13 4.75 26.61
C PRO A 198 2.37 3.85 26.62
N PRO A 199 3.27 3.99 25.62
CA PRO A 199 4.46 3.16 25.48
C PRO A 199 5.36 3.20 26.71
#